data_AF-A0A930SY06-F1
#
_entry.id   AF-A0A930SY06-F1
#
_cell.length_a   1.000
_cell.length_b   1.000
_cell.length_c   1.000
_cell.angle_alpha   90.00
_cell.angle_beta   90.00
_cell.angle_gamma   90.00
#
_symmetry.space_group_name_H-M   'P 1'
#
loop_
_entity.id
_entity.type
_entity.pdbx_description
1 polymer ?
#
loop_
_entity_poly.entity_id
_entity_poly.type
_entity_poly.pdbx_seq_one_letter_code
_entity_poly.pdbx_strand_id
1 'polypeptide(L)'
;MSTSQTCPACQYNNAPEALICAMCSEVLRRVAPAVSETAPASAAEAARPFADSDARSFEGRAESFAPPDVAYRPLAAYAGAEASAWAEDGPATLPRKKSWEEPIDAFKTRSSYYYLLVGLAWALFFSLPIYLIKTIGWFFSSVVHEMGHTLSAWYLGHFALPALRLDGHAATVHFDQSLWITLPVWAFLIAASVYFWKVKARLLMFSFGALALSYPLLAFTLLQELVFLMGGHGGEMIIATVFFWRALVPGKVLEEERTLYAALAWYLWFQNLILNGSLFLSAKSRAWYLSNGSFGLENDWVRLAQHFGWSLSFLAFVIFVICVVIPPLGLAWARYSWRTRLLHAGE
;
A
#
# COMPACT_ATOMS: atom_id res chain seq x y z
N MET A 1 48.41 -0.04 11.18
CA MET A 1 47.73 0.66 12.30
C MET A 1 46.25 0.41 12.14
N SER A 2 45.61 -0.25 13.11
CA SER A 2 44.17 -0.51 13.06
C SER A 2 43.42 0.80 13.28
N THR A 3 42.70 1.28 12.26
CA THR A 3 41.90 2.51 12.36
C THR A 3 40.64 2.21 13.17
N SER A 4 40.63 2.53 14.46
CA SER A 4 39.39 2.51 15.26
C SER A 4 38.53 3.73 14.93
N GLN A 5 37.21 3.56 14.94
CA GLN A 5 36.27 4.70 14.86
C GLN A 5 35.76 5.05 16.26
N THR A 6 35.81 6.33 16.61
CA THR A 6 35.39 6.82 17.93
C THR A 6 33.92 7.23 17.87
N CYS A 7 33.10 6.72 18.77
CA CYS A 7 31.69 7.07 18.86
C CYS A 7 31.52 8.55 19.23
N PRO A 8 30.72 9.34 18.49
CA PRO A 8 30.56 10.77 18.77
C PRO A 8 29.82 11.03 20.08
N ALA A 9 28.97 10.10 20.53
CA ALA A 9 28.17 10.27 21.74
C ALA A 9 28.94 9.96 23.03
N CYS A 10 29.70 8.85 23.05
CA CYS A 10 30.33 8.36 24.28
C CYS A 10 31.85 8.22 24.22
N GLN A 11 32.47 8.57 23.08
CA GLN A 11 33.90 8.46 22.83
C GLN A 11 34.49 7.04 22.95
N TYR A 12 33.65 6.00 22.96
CA TYR A 12 34.12 4.62 22.91
C TYR A 12 34.72 4.28 21.54
N ASN A 13 35.87 3.60 21.53
CA ASN A 13 36.55 3.17 20.31
C ASN A 13 35.98 1.84 19.85
N ASN A 14 35.37 1.85 18.67
CA ASN A 14 34.77 0.67 18.05
C ASN A 14 35.66 0.13 16.92
N ALA A 15 35.43 -1.13 16.55
CA ALA A 15 36.02 -1.72 15.36
C ALA A 15 35.63 -0.88 14.11
N PRO A 16 36.53 -0.73 13.11
CA PRO A 16 36.26 0.08 11.91
C PRO A 16 35.00 -0.34 11.15
N GLU A 17 34.64 -1.62 11.20
CA GLU A 17 33.47 -2.21 10.56
C GLU A 17 32.18 -2.13 11.40
N ALA A 18 32.24 -1.65 12.64
CA ALA A 18 31.07 -1.56 13.51
C ALA A 18 30.05 -0.53 12.98
N LEU A 19 28.80 -0.93 12.79
CA LEU A 19 27.73 0.00 12.39
C LEU A 19 27.07 0.69 13.60
N ILE A 20 27.30 0.15 14.79
CA ILE A 20 26.66 0.56 16.04
C ILE A 20 27.73 0.55 17.14
N CYS A 21 27.72 1.57 18.01
CA CYS A 21 28.61 1.64 19.15
C CYS A 21 28.32 0.51 20.15
N ALA A 22 29.33 -0.30 20.48
CA ALA A 22 29.20 -1.42 21.41
C ALA A 22 28.88 -0.99 22.85
N MET A 23 29.08 0.29 23.18
CA MET A 23 28.83 0.83 24.52
C MET A 23 27.44 1.47 24.64
N CYS A 24 27.09 2.40 23.74
CA CYS A 24 25.87 3.21 23.87
C CYS A 24 24.82 2.98 22.76
N SER A 25 25.06 2.06 21.83
CA SER A 25 24.16 1.77 20.69
C SER A 25 23.94 2.91 19.68
N GLU A 26 24.75 3.97 19.73
CA GLU A 26 24.72 5.04 18.72
C GLU A 26 25.10 4.50 17.33
N VAL A 27 24.38 4.89 16.28
CA VAL A 27 24.68 4.49 14.90
C VAL A 27 25.95 5.20 14.41
N LEU A 28 26.96 4.44 14.02
CA LEU A 28 28.22 4.97 13.54
C LEU A 28 28.15 5.19 12.02
N ARG A 29 28.46 6.40 11.57
CA ARG A 29 28.44 6.76 10.14
C ARG A 29 29.54 5.98 9.42
N ARG A 30 29.21 5.25 8.35
CA ARG A 30 30.24 4.60 7.50
C ARG A 30 31.19 5.67 7.00
N VAL A 31 32.44 5.64 7.46
CA VAL A 31 33.51 6.36 6.79
C VAL A 31 33.63 5.68 5.43
N ALA A 32 33.22 6.38 4.36
CA ALA A 32 33.42 5.89 3.01
C ALA A 32 34.90 5.48 2.90
N PRO A 33 35.21 4.26 2.43
CA PRO A 33 36.61 3.85 2.30
C PRO A 33 37.30 4.94 1.49
N ALA A 34 38.38 5.51 2.05
CA ALA A 34 39.20 6.46 1.32
C ALA A 34 39.56 5.78 0.00
N VAL A 35 39.05 6.32 -1.10
CA VAL A 35 39.38 5.81 -2.43
C VAL A 35 40.89 5.96 -2.52
N SER A 36 41.57 4.82 -2.46
CA SER A 36 43.02 4.76 -2.54
C SER A 36 43.40 5.25 -3.93
N GLU A 37 43.92 6.46 -4.00
CA GLU A 37 44.40 7.12 -5.22
C GLU A 37 45.71 6.49 -5.75
N THR A 38 45.99 5.23 -5.42
CA THR A 38 47.04 4.46 -6.07
C THR A 38 46.42 3.68 -7.23
N ALA A 39 46.15 4.41 -8.32
CA ALA A 39 46.04 3.79 -9.63
C ALA A 39 47.41 3.15 -9.96
N PRO A 40 47.48 1.86 -10.33
CA PRO A 40 48.72 1.27 -10.81
C PRO A 40 49.13 1.94 -12.12
N ALA A 41 50.28 2.59 -12.11
CA ALA A 41 50.99 3.06 -13.29
C ALA A 41 51.52 1.85 -14.10
N SER A 42 50.64 1.17 -14.86
CA SER A 42 51.04 0.23 -15.92
C SER A 42 49.92 -0.13 -16.91
N ALA A 43 48.96 0.77 -17.14
CA ALA A 43 48.03 0.65 -18.27
C ALA A 43 48.33 1.67 -19.39
N ALA A 44 49.61 2.02 -19.56
CA ALA A 44 50.11 2.88 -20.62
C ALA A 44 50.51 2.06 -21.85
N GLU A 45 49.61 1.23 -22.39
CA GLU A 45 49.80 0.65 -23.74
C GLU A 45 48.46 0.21 -24.36
N ALA A 46 47.51 1.14 -24.53
CA ALA A 46 46.36 0.96 -25.43
C ALA A 46 45.73 2.27 -25.93
N ALA A 47 46.50 3.37 -25.95
CA ALA A 47 46.06 4.63 -26.55
C ALA A 47 47.07 5.07 -27.61
N ARG A 48 46.95 4.49 -28.81
CA ARG A 48 47.48 5.13 -30.03
C ARG A 48 46.40 6.04 -30.62
N PRO A 49 46.78 7.21 -31.16
CA PRO A 49 45.84 8.18 -31.69
C PRO A 49 45.40 7.75 -33.08
N PHE A 50 44.09 7.54 -33.27
CA PHE A 50 43.50 7.50 -34.61
C PHE A 50 43.11 8.94 -34.97
N ALA A 51 44.09 9.65 -35.54
CA ALA A 51 43.86 10.88 -36.27
C ALA A 51 43.65 10.54 -37.75
N ASP A 52 42.56 11.07 -38.30
CA ASP A 52 42.23 11.27 -39.71
C ASP A 52 42.58 10.18 -40.73
N SER A 53 41.57 9.36 -41.03
CA SER A 53 41.23 9.06 -42.42
C SER A 53 39.76 8.63 -42.51
N ASP A 54 39.05 9.25 -43.45
CA ASP A 54 37.68 8.93 -43.90
C ASP A 54 36.52 9.48 -43.07
N ALA A 55 36.38 10.81 -43.17
CA ALA A 55 35.07 11.45 -43.27
C ALA A 55 34.28 10.86 -44.47
N ARG A 56 33.69 9.69 -44.28
CA ARG A 56 32.51 9.28 -45.05
C ARG A 56 31.30 9.56 -44.17
N SER A 57 30.58 10.59 -44.60
CA SER A 57 29.20 10.88 -44.28
C SER A 57 28.39 9.60 -44.05
N PHE A 58 28.22 9.24 -42.77
CA PHE A 58 27.21 8.29 -42.37
C PHE A 58 25.88 9.05 -42.36
N GLU A 59 25.31 9.16 -43.56
CA GLU A 59 23.87 9.40 -43.75
C GLU A 59 23.14 8.18 -43.17
N GLY A 60 23.02 8.19 -41.83
CA GLY A 60 22.18 7.28 -41.08
C GLY A 60 20.74 7.56 -41.45
N ARG A 61 20.28 6.80 -42.44
CA ARG A 61 18.91 6.68 -42.91
C ARG A 61 17.97 6.63 -41.70
N ALA A 62 17.35 7.76 -41.41
CA ALA A 62 16.11 7.80 -40.65
C ALA A 62 15.12 7.00 -41.49
N GLU A 63 14.92 5.73 -41.15
CA GLU A 63 13.74 5.01 -41.59
C GLU A 63 12.56 5.74 -40.97
N SER A 64 12.02 6.67 -41.75
CA SER A 64 10.72 7.26 -41.55
C SER A 64 9.75 6.10 -41.44
N PHE A 65 9.35 5.78 -40.21
CA PHE A 65 8.15 5.02 -39.96
C PHE A 65 6.98 5.90 -40.41
N ALA A 66 6.76 5.92 -41.73
CA ALA A 66 5.53 6.40 -42.29
C ALA A 66 4.45 5.43 -41.78
N PRO A 67 3.43 5.89 -41.05
CA PRO A 67 2.26 5.07 -40.83
C PRO A 67 1.75 4.62 -42.21
N PRO A 68 1.28 3.38 -42.37
CA PRO A 68 0.65 2.96 -43.61
C PRO A 68 -0.41 4.01 -43.99
N ASP A 69 -0.51 4.33 -45.28
CA ASP A 69 -1.54 5.18 -45.86
C ASP A 69 -2.93 4.61 -45.52
N VAL A 70 -3.40 4.89 -44.31
CA VAL A 70 -4.79 4.75 -43.94
C VAL A 70 -5.45 5.96 -44.54
N ALA A 71 -5.94 5.81 -45.77
CA ALA A 71 -6.78 6.79 -46.43
C ALA A 71 -7.86 7.22 -45.43
N TYR A 72 -7.72 8.43 -44.90
CA TYR A 72 -8.65 9.02 -43.96
C TYR A 72 -9.93 9.29 -44.75
N ARG A 73 -10.84 8.30 -44.81
CA ARG A 73 -12.18 8.50 -45.34
C ARG A 73 -12.83 9.57 -44.46
N PRO A 74 -13.24 10.72 -45.01
CA PRO A 74 -13.91 11.73 -44.22
C PRO A 74 -15.18 11.11 -43.62
N LEU A 75 -15.31 11.23 -42.30
CA LEU A 75 -16.48 10.78 -41.51
C LEU A 75 -17.81 11.37 -42.00
N ALA A 76 -17.76 12.39 -42.87
CA ALA A 76 -18.94 12.96 -43.53
C ALA A 76 -19.62 12.01 -44.54
N ALA A 77 -18.93 10.98 -45.04
CA ALA A 77 -19.51 10.06 -46.04
C ALA A 77 -20.39 8.95 -45.44
N TYR A 78 -20.38 8.75 -44.12
CA TYR A 78 -21.24 7.76 -43.44
C TYR A 78 -22.49 8.37 -42.80
N ALA A 79 -22.59 9.71 -42.73
CA ALA A 79 -23.74 10.38 -42.12
C ALA A 79 -25.01 10.40 -43.02
N GLY A 80 -24.89 10.03 -44.31
CA GLY A 80 -25.99 10.15 -45.28
C GLY A 80 -26.64 8.85 -45.74
N ALA A 81 -25.99 7.68 -45.57
CA ALA A 81 -26.46 6.42 -46.16
C ALA A 81 -27.14 5.47 -45.17
N GLU A 82 -26.93 5.63 -43.86
CA GLU A 82 -27.65 4.83 -42.85
C GLU A 82 -28.90 5.54 -42.32
N ALA A 83 -29.13 6.83 -42.60
CA ALA A 83 -30.30 7.53 -42.08
C ALA A 83 -31.65 7.09 -42.70
N SER A 84 -31.64 6.37 -43.83
CA SER A 84 -32.88 5.92 -44.49
C SER A 84 -33.19 4.43 -44.31
N ALA A 85 -32.31 3.64 -43.68
CA ALA A 85 -32.54 2.21 -43.45
C ALA A 85 -33.21 1.89 -42.11
N TRP A 86 -33.37 2.87 -41.22
CA TRP A 86 -34.02 2.71 -39.90
C TRP A 86 -35.45 3.25 -39.87
N ALA A 87 -36.04 3.58 -41.02
CA ALA A 87 -37.33 4.25 -41.10
C ALA A 87 -38.54 3.30 -41.25
N GLU A 88 -38.35 1.98 -41.43
CA GLU A 88 -39.49 1.08 -41.74
C GLU A 88 -39.70 -0.10 -40.78
N ASP A 89 -38.79 -0.37 -39.85
CA ASP A 89 -39.02 -1.37 -38.81
C ASP A 89 -39.48 -0.66 -37.53
N GLY A 90 -40.79 -0.76 -37.26
CA GLY A 90 -41.44 -0.24 -36.06
C GLY A 90 -40.68 -0.60 -34.78
N PRO A 91 -40.89 0.14 -33.67
CA PRO A 91 -39.95 0.27 -32.55
C PRO A 91 -39.38 -1.08 -32.12
N ALA A 92 -38.25 -1.45 -32.73
CA ALA A 92 -37.51 -2.63 -32.38
C ALA A 92 -37.13 -2.41 -30.92
N THR A 93 -37.77 -3.17 -30.03
CA THR A 93 -37.46 -3.19 -28.61
C THR A 93 -35.94 -3.29 -28.51
N LEU A 94 -35.29 -2.19 -28.13
CA LEU A 94 -33.84 -2.16 -27.96
C LEU A 94 -33.47 -3.43 -27.20
N PRO A 95 -32.53 -4.25 -27.71
CA PRO A 95 -32.20 -5.51 -27.06
C PRO A 95 -31.95 -5.18 -25.61
N ARG A 96 -32.87 -5.68 -24.75
CA ARG A 96 -32.91 -5.39 -23.32
C ARG A 96 -31.46 -5.53 -22.88
N LYS A 97 -30.80 -4.41 -22.54
CA LYS A 97 -29.39 -4.42 -22.11
C LYS A 97 -29.32 -5.59 -21.18
N LYS A 98 -28.60 -6.65 -21.56
CA LYS A 98 -28.47 -7.86 -20.77
C LYS A 98 -27.86 -7.36 -19.48
N SER A 99 -28.72 -7.10 -18.50
CA SER A 99 -28.29 -6.45 -17.28
C SER A 99 -27.40 -7.50 -16.68
N TRP A 100 -26.12 -7.19 -16.52
CA TRP A 100 -25.23 -7.99 -15.67
C TRP A 100 -25.79 -8.11 -14.23
N GLU A 101 -26.92 -7.45 -13.96
CA GLU A 101 -27.81 -7.52 -12.81
C GLU A 101 -28.97 -8.51 -12.95
N GLU A 102 -28.93 -9.50 -13.87
CA GLU A 102 -29.76 -10.69 -13.59
C GLU A 102 -29.31 -11.18 -12.21
N PRO A 103 -30.19 -11.13 -11.19
CA PRO A 103 -29.81 -11.56 -9.86
C PRO A 103 -29.28 -12.96 -10.02
N ILE A 104 -28.08 -13.21 -9.50
CA ILE A 104 -27.45 -14.52 -9.47
C ILE A 104 -28.29 -15.37 -8.49
N ASP A 105 -29.54 -15.66 -8.86
CA ASP A 105 -30.54 -16.39 -8.11
C ASP A 105 -30.39 -17.90 -8.34
N ALA A 106 -29.38 -18.33 -9.11
CA ALA A 106 -29.21 -19.73 -9.50
C ALA A 106 -28.06 -20.46 -8.80
N PHE A 107 -27.13 -19.76 -8.13
CA PHE A 107 -26.17 -20.44 -7.27
C PHE A 107 -26.71 -20.44 -5.85
N LYS A 108 -26.97 -21.65 -5.34
CA LYS A 108 -27.28 -21.90 -3.93
C LYS A 108 -26.07 -21.43 -3.11
N THR A 109 -26.05 -20.14 -2.78
CA THR A 109 -24.86 -19.49 -2.22
C THR A 109 -24.43 -20.26 -0.99
N ARG A 110 -23.15 -20.62 -0.91
CA ARG A 110 -22.65 -21.34 0.26
C ARG A 110 -22.81 -20.44 1.49
N SER A 111 -22.98 -21.06 2.64
CA SER A 111 -23.05 -20.35 3.92
C SER A 111 -21.88 -19.38 4.06
N SER A 112 -22.10 -18.14 4.51
CA SER A 112 -21.01 -17.16 4.68
C SER A 112 -19.87 -17.68 5.59
N TYR A 113 -20.17 -18.59 6.51
CA TYR A 113 -19.18 -19.26 7.36
C TYR A 113 -18.24 -20.20 6.58
N TYR A 114 -18.71 -20.78 5.47
CA TYR A 114 -17.87 -21.58 4.58
C TYR A 114 -16.69 -20.74 4.07
N TYR A 115 -16.96 -19.53 3.58
CA TYR A 115 -15.93 -18.62 3.07
C TYR A 115 -14.91 -18.22 4.14
N LEU A 116 -15.37 -17.97 5.38
CA LEU A 116 -14.47 -17.68 6.48
C LEU A 116 -13.56 -18.86 6.84
N LEU A 117 -14.09 -20.09 6.86
CA LEU A 117 -13.33 -21.29 7.20
C LEU A 117 -12.31 -21.63 6.10
N VAL A 118 -12.72 -21.56 4.83
CA VAL A 118 -11.80 -21.79 3.70
C VAL A 118 -10.76 -20.68 3.63
N GLY A 119 -11.15 -19.43 3.83
CA GLY A 119 -10.23 -18.30 3.92
C GLY A 119 -9.21 -18.49 5.05
N LEU A 120 -9.66 -18.93 6.24
CA LEU A 120 -8.76 -19.23 7.36
C LEU A 120 -7.74 -20.31 6.98
N ALA A 121 -8.17 -21.40 6.33
CA ALA A 121 -7.26 -22.44 5.86
C ALA A 121 -6.21 -21.88 4.89
N TRP A 122 -6.59 -21.01 3.95
CA TRP A 122 -5.66 -20.32 3.05
C TRP A 122 -4.70 -19.38 3.78
N ALA A 123 -5.17 -18.61 4.77
CA ALA A 123 -4.31 -17.74 5.57
C ALA A 123 -3.25 -18.54 6.34
N LEU A 124 -3.63 -19.67 6.93
CA LEU A 124 -2.71 -20.59 7.58
C LEU A 124 -1.73 -21.21 6.57
N PHE A 125 -2.20 -21.58 5.39
CA PHE A 125 -1.36 -22.06 4.30
C PHE A 125 -0.29 -21.02 3.93
N PHE A 126 -0.67 -19.76 3.68
CA PHE A 126 0.27 -18.66 3.41
C PHE A 126 1.25 -18.36 4.55
N SER A 127 0.94 -18.81 5.78
CA SER A 127 1.80 -18.65 6.94
C SER A 127 2.80 -19.80 7.14
N LEU A 128 2.73 -20.86 6.34
CA LEU A 128 3.66 -21.99 6.42
C LEU A 128 5.09 -21.54 6.10
N PRO A 129 6.11 -22.11 6.77
CA PRO A 129 7.52 -21.73 6.57
C PRO A 129 8.13 -22.29 5.27
N ILE A 130 7.30 -22.48 4.23
CA ILE A 130 7.75 -22.90 2.89
C ILE A 130 8.02 -21.61 2.11
N TYR A 131 9.27 -21.43 1.66
CA TYR A 131 9.76 -20.16 1.09
C TYR A 131 8.77 -19.52 0.11
N LEU A 132 8.37 -20.21 -0.96
CA LEU A 132 7.47 -19.66 -1.97
C LEU A 132 6.12 -19.21 -1.40
N ILE A 133 5.52 -20.03 -0.54
CA ILE A 133 4.19 -19.78 0.03
C ILE A 133 4.25 -18.61 1.02
N LYS A 134 5.30 -18.58 1.85
CA LYS A 134 5.56 -17.48 2.79
C LYS A 134 5.82 -16.17 2.06
N THR A 135 6.57 -16.19 0.94
CA THR A 135 6.84 -15.00 0.13
C THR A 135 5.57 -14.43 -0.49
N ILE A 136 4.63 -15.27 -0.93
CA ILE A 136 3.32 -14.83 -1.45
C ILE A 136 2.52 -14.13 -0.34
N GLY A 137 2.42 -14.75 0.83
CA GLY A 137 1.75 -14.14 1.98
C GLY A 137 2.39 -12.80 2.36
N TRP A 138 3.73 -12.80 2.51
CA TRP A 138 4.50 -11.59 2.80
C TRP A 138 4.23 -10.49 1.77
N PHE A 139 4.26 -10.80 0.47
CA PHE A 139 4.00 -9.83 -0.59
C PHE A 139 2.63 -9.16 -0.44
N PHE A 140 1.56 -9.93 -0.18
CA PHE A 140 0.24 -9.35 0.02
C PHE A 140 0.18 -8.44 1.26
N SER A 141 0.81 -8.83 2.38
CA SER A 141 0.87 -7.96 3.57
C SER A 141 1.65 -6.70 3.28
N SER A 142 2.85 -6.82 2.70
CA SER A 142 3.69 -5.68 2.37
C SER A 142 3.02 -4.72 1.39
N VAL A 143 2.33 -5.21 0.35
CA VAL A 143 1.56 -4.34 -0.54
C VAL A 143 0.53 -3.53 0.25
N VAL A 144 -0.26 -4.18 1.10
CA VAL A 144 -1.30 -3.51 1.89
C VAL A 144 -0.68 -2.53 2.90
N HIS A 145 0.41 -2.92 3.54
CA HIS A 145 1.17 -2.11 4.49
C HIS A 145 1.71 -0.84 3.83
N GLU A 146 2.45 -0.97 2.72
CA GLU A 146 3.00 0.19 2.03
C GLU A 146 1.92 1.06 1.38
N MET A 147 0.80 0.47 0.93
CA MET A 147 -0.36 1.24 0.51
C MET A 147 -0.96 2.05 1.67
N GLY A 148 -0.95 1.51 2.89
CA GLY A 148 -1.41 2.22 4.09
C GLY A 148 -0.59 3.48 4.37
N HIS A 149 0.74 3.37 4.35
CA HIS A 149 1.63 4.54 4.44
C HIS A 149 1.43 5.50 3.27
N THR A 150 1.33 4.98 2.04
CA THR A 150 1.16 5.80 0.83
C THR A 150 -0.13 6.63 0.90
N LEU A 151 -1.25 6.00 1.28
CA LEU A 151 -2.53 6.69 1.44
C LEU A 151 -2.48 7.72 2.57
N SER A 152 -1.79 7.40 3.67
CA SER A 152 -1.61 8.34 4.78
C SER A 152 -0.77 9.55 4.37
N ALA A 153 0.31 9.34 3.61
CA ALA A 153 1.13 10.41 3.04
C ALA A 153 0.33 11.28 2.07
N TRP A 154 -0.42 10.68 1.14
CA TRP A 154 -1.27 11.42 0.20
C TRP A 154 -2.34 12.24 0.92
N TYR A 155 -2.98 11.64 1.94
CA TYR A 155 -3.91 12.35 2.81
C TYR A 155 -3.23 13.56 3.45
N LEU A 156 -2.00 13.43 3.96
CA LEU A 156 -1.26 14.52 4.58
C LEU A 156 -0.66 15.53 3.58
N GLY A 157 -0.89 15.36 2.27
CA GLY A 157 -0.39 16.28 1.25
C GLY A 157 1.03 15.99 0.75
N HIS A 158 1.56 14.80 1.03
CA HIS A 158 2.84 14.33 0.52
C HIS A 158 2.61 13.46 -0.71
N PHE A 159 3.39 13.66 -1.78
CA PHE A 159 3.44 12.64 -2.82
C PHE A 159 4.22 11.43 -2.29
N ALA A 160 3.73 10.22 -2.53
CA ALA A 160 4.35 9.00 -2.03
C ALA A 160 4.11 7.83 -2.98
N LEU A 161 5.05 6.87 -2.99
CA LEU A 161 4.96 5.64 -3.76
C LEU A 161 5.44 4.45 -2.92
N PRO A 162 4.74 3.31 -2.97
CA PRO A 162 5.21 2.08 -2.33
C PRO A 162 6.37 1.51 -3.15
N ALA A 163 7.44 1.10 -2.47
CA ALA A 163 8.58 0.42 -3.04
C ALA A 163 8.68 -0.99 -2.44
N LEU A 164 8.52 -2.00 -3.29
CA LEU A 164 8.56 -3.42 -2.90
C LEU A 164 9.68 -4.12 -3.68
N ARG A 165 10.49 -4.90 -2.97
CA ARG A 165 11.49 -5.78 -3.57
C ARG A 165 11.23 -7.22 -3.15
N LEU A 166 11.41 -8.14 -4.10
CA LEU A 166 11.14 -9.56 -3.89
C LEU A 166 12.11 -10.26 -2.93
N ASP A 167 13.19 -9.58 -2.51
CA ASP A 167 14.15 -10.07 -1.51
C ASP A 167 13.71 -9.82 -0.05
N GLY A 168 12.48 -9.36 0.16
CA GLY A 168 11.90 -9.20 1.50
C GLY A 168 11.96 -7.79 2.05
N HIS A 169 12.21 -6.79 1.20
CA HIS A 169 12.22 -5.38 1.59
C HIS A 169 11.00 -4.64 1.01
N ALA A 170 10.36 -3.86 1.86
CA ALA A 170 9.24 -2.99 1.52
C ALA A 170 9.42 -1.64 2.25
N ALA A 171 9.17 -0.52 1.58
CA ALA A 171 9.13 0.79 2.19
C ALA A 171 8.31 1.76 1.34
N THR A 172 7.76 2.79 1.98
CA THR A 172 7.06 3.87 1.28
C THR A 172 7.97 5.08 1.20
N VAL A 173 8.29 5.50 -0.02
CA VAL A 173 9.07 6.69 -0.26
C VAL A 173 8.11 7.85 -0.47
N HIS A 174 8.25 8.89 0.34
CA HIS A 174 7.45 10.11 0.21
C HIS A 174 8.33 11.35 0.06
N PHE A 175 7.77 12.37 -0.57
CA PHE A 175 8.40 13.68 -0.74
C PHE A 175 7.94 14.63 0.37
N ASP A 176 8.50 15.84 0.36
CA ASP A 176 8.04 16.92 1.23
C ASP A 176 6.56 17.25 0.97
N GLN A 177 5.93 17.84 1.99
CA GLN A 177 4.54 18.24 1.90
C GLN A 177 4.37 19.29 0.78
N SER A 178 3.39 19.07 -0.09
CA SER A 178 3.10 19.97 -1.20
C SER A 178 1.71 20.59 -1.02
N LEU A 179 1.65 21.93 -0.96
CA LEU A 179 0.38 22.66 -0.93
C LEU A 179 -0.54 22.31 -2.11
N TRP A 180 0.02 21.92 -3.25
CA TRP A 180 -0.73 21.50 -4.43
C TRP A 180 -1.46 20.17 -4.25
N ILE A 181 -1.06 19.33 -3.28
CA ILE A 181 -1.76 18.09 -2.93
C ILE A 181 -2.67 18.36 -1.73
N THR A 182 -2.17 19.09 -0.73
CA THR A 182 -2.88 19.42 0.49
C THR A 182 -4.21 20.15 0.22
N LEU A 183 -4.20 21.17 -0.65
CA LEU A 183 -5.40 21.97 -0.94
C LEU A 183 -6.51 21.15 -1.61
N PRO A 184 -6.25 20.36 -2.68
CA PRO A 184 -7.27 19.46 -3.23
C PRO A 184 -7.81 18.43 -2.25
N VAL A 185 -6.97 17.81 -1.41
CA VAL A 185 -7.43 16.83 -0.41
C VAL A 185 -8.38 17.50 0.57
N TRP A 186 -8.01 18.66 1.11
CA TRP A 186 -8.85 19.37 2.06
C TRP A 186 -10.16 19.86 1.43
N ALA A 187 -10.09 20.43 0.21
CA ALA A 187 -11.26 20.83 -0.56
C ALA A 187 -12.20 19.65 -0.86
N PHE A 188 -11.64 18.49 -1.19
CA PHE A 188 -12.40 17.26 -1.40
C PHE A 188 -13.16 16.84 -0.14
N LEU A 189 -12.54 16.86 1.04
CA LEU A 189 -13.21 16.49 2.29
C LEU A 189 -14.39 17.43 2.60
N ILE A 190 -14.22 18.74 2.38
CA ILE A 190 -15.29 19.73 2.55
C ILE A 190 -16.42 19.48 1.54
N ALA A 191 -16.07 19.32 0.26
CA ALA A 191 -17.04 19.07 -0.81
C ALA A 191 -17.82 17.77 -0.59
N ALA A 192 -17.14 16.70 -0.18
CA ALA A 192 -17.76 15.42 0.16
C ALA A 192 -18.75 15.56 1.33
N SER A 193 -18.38 16.29 2.39
CA SER A 193 -19.28 16.60 3.51
C SER A 193 -20.56 17.31 3.04
N VAL A 194 -20.42 18.36 2.22
CA VAL A 194 -21.55 19.10 1.65
C VAL A 194 -22.40 18.23 0.72
N TYR A 195 -21.77 17.36 -0.08
CA TYR A 195 -22.49 16.42 -0.93
C TYR A 195 -23.33 15.45 -0.09
N PHE A 196 -22.75 14.83 0.94
CA PHE A 196 -23.46 13.88 1.80
C PHE A 196 -24.56 14.53 2.65
N TRP A 197 -24.42 15.82 2.98
CA TRP A 197 -25.51 16.61 3.55
C TRP A 197 -26.72 16.66 2.60
N LYS A 198 -26.49 16.98 1.31
CA LYS A 198 -27.55 17.09 0.29
C LYS A 198 -28.30 15.78 0.06
N VAL A 199 -27.57 14.65 0.01
CA VAL A 199 -28.20 13.31 -0.14
C VAL A 199 -28.68 12.72 1.19
N LYS A 200 -28.72 13.51 2.27
CA LYS A 200 -29.21 13.14 3.61
C LYS A 200 -28.46 11.95 4.25
N ALA A 201 -27.22 11.68 3.83
CA ALA A 201 -26.36 10.63 4.39
C ALA A 201 -25.59 11.16 5.61
N ARG A 202 -26.31 11.42 6.71
CA ARG A 202 -25.80 12.13 7.90
C ARG A 202 -24.50 11.54 8.46
N LEU A 203 -24.37 10.22 8.52
CA LEU A 203 -23.15 9.59 9.05
C LEU A 203 -21.91 9.93 8.21
N LEU A 204 -22.02 9.86 6.89
CA LEU A 204 -20.92 10.20 5.98
C LEU A 204 -20.63 11.70 6.02
N MET A 205 -21.68 12.53 6.06
CA MET A 205 -21.53 13.98 6.25
C MET A 205 -20.70 14.31 7.50
N PHE A 206 -21.07 13.75 8.66
CA PHE A 206 -20.32 13.99 9.90
C PHE A 206 -18.89 13.42 9.83
N SER A 207 -18.69 12.26 9.20
CA SER A 207 -17.38 11.65 9.07
C SER A 207 -16.43 12.51 8.23
N PHE A 208 -16.86 12.92 7.03
CA PHE A 208 -16.07 13.80 6.16
C PHE A 208 -15.91 15.21 6.74
N GLY A 209 -16.94 15.75 7.41
CA GLY A 209 -16.87 17.02 8.11
C GLY A 209 -15.85 17.01 9.26
N ALA A 210 -15.84 15.95 10.08
CA ALA A 210 -14.86 15.78 11.14
C ALA A 210 -13.44 15.68 10.59
N LEU A 211 -13.23 14.87 9.54
CA LEU A 211 -11.94 14.77 8.85
C LEU A 211 -11.48 16.11 8.27
N ALA A 212 -12.38 16.88 7.66
CA ALA A 212 -12.07 18.20 7.12
C ALA A 212 -11.67 19.20 8.22
N LEU A 213 -12.33 19.15 9.38
CA LEU A 213 -12.03 20.02 10.52
C LEU A 213 -10.72 19.64 11.21
N SER A 214 -10.44 18.33 11.35
CA SER A 214 -9.19 17.86 11.94
C SER A 214 -8.00 17.96 10.99
N TYR A 215 -8.25 18.11 9.68
CA TYR A 215 -7.22 18.06 8.65
C TYR A 215 -6.05 19.02 8.91
N PRO A 216 -6.24 20.33 9.18
CA PRO A 216 -5.11 21.23 9.40
C PRO A 216 -4.28 20.84 10.62
N LEU A 217 -4.93 20.33 11.66
CA LEU A 217 -4.25 19.82 12.85
C LEU A 217 -3.39 18.60 12.52
N LEU A 218 -3.91 17.66 11.72
CA LEU A 218 -3.16 16.46 11.34
C LEU A 218 -2.04 16.77 10.35
N ALA A 219 -2.29 17.61 9.34
CA ALA A 219 -1.37 17.86 8.24
C ALA A 219 -0.24 18.86 8.58
N PHE A 220 -0.46 19.80 9.50
CA PHE A 220 0.51 20.87 9.77
C PHE A 220 1.11 20.83 11.18
N THR A 221 1.00 19.70 11.88
CA THR A 221 1.62 19.50 13.19
C THR A 221 2.43 18.20 13.23
N LEU A 222 3.06 17.92 14.37
CA LEU A 222 3.77 16.66 14.61
C LEU A 222 2.86 15.42 14.50
N LEU A 223 1.54 15.59 14.55
CA LEU A 223 0.59 14.49 14.36
C LEU A 223 0.63 13.87 12.95
N GLN A 224 1.21 14.56 11.96
CA GLN A 224 1.40 13.99 10.63
C GLN A 224 2.28 12.74 10.66
N GLU A 225 3.33 12.75 11.49
CA GLU A 225 4.24 11.62 11.64
C GLU A 225 3.52 10.44 12.29
N LEU A 226 2.71 10.72 13.32
CA LEU A 226 1.85 9.72 13.96
C LEU A 226 0.92 9.06 12.94
N VAL A 227 0.22 9.85 12.11
CA VAL A 227 -0.68 9.32 11.08
C VAL A 227 0.08 8.50 10.04
N PHE A 228 1.25 8.97 9.60
CA PHE A 228 2.07 8.25 8.64
C PHE A 228 2.59 6.92 9.20
N LEU A 229 3.17 6.90 10.40
CA LEU A 229 3.70 5.68 11.04
C LEU A 229 2.59 4.67 11.37
N MET A 230 1.41 5.13 11.75
CA MET A 230 0.24 4.27 11.93
C MET A 230 -0.31 3.75 10.60
N GLY A 231 0.03 4.38 9.48
CA GLY A 231 -0.52 4.09 8.16
C GLY A 231 -0.33 2.64 7.72
N GLY A 232 0.84 2.04 7.95
CA GLY A 232 1.16 0.67 7.53
C GLY A 232 0.25 -0.37 8.19
N HIS A 233 0.52 -0.68 9.45
CA HIS A 233 -0.28 -1.65 10.21
C HIS A 233 -1.74 -1.21 10.43
N GLY A 234 -2.01 0.10 10.56
CA GLY A 234 -3.36 0.64 10.61
C GLY A 234 -4.14 0.34 9.33
N GLY A 235 -3.50 0.51 8.17
CA GLY A 235 -4.05 0.14 6.86
C GLY A 235 -4.37 -1.35 6.76
N GLU A 236 -3.46 -2.22 7.21
CA GLU A 236 -3.69 -3.67 7.28
C GLU A 236 -4.92 -4.02 8.12
N MET A 237 -5.08 -3.42 9.31
CA MET A 237 -6.24 -3.65 10.18
C MET A 237 -7.55 -3.16 9.56
N ILE A 238 -7.55 -1.98 8.94
CA ILE A 238 -8.74 -1.42 8.27
C ILE A 238 -9.13 -2.31 7.08
N ILE A 239 -8.18 -2.72 6.25
CA ILE A 239 -8.43 -3.58 5.10
C ILE A 239 -8.91 -4.96 5.55
N ALA A 240 -8.33 -5.55 6.58
CA ALA A 240 -8.82 -6.81 7.16
C ALA A 240 -10.28 -6.70 7.63
N THR A 241 -10.63 -5.60 8.30
CA THR A 241 -12.00 -5.30 8.75
C THR A 241 -12.98 -5.24 7.57
N VAL A 242 -12.63 -4.50 6.51
CA VAL A 242 -13.45 -4.37 5.30
C VAL A 242 -13.55 -5.71 4.57
N PHE A 243 -12.47 -6.48 4.51
CA PHE A 243 -12.46 -7.77 3.82
C PHE A 243 -13.27 -8.84 4.55
N PHE A 244 -13.26 -8.86 5.89
CA PHE A 244 -14.21 -9.68 6.65
C PHE A 244 -15.66 -9.30 6.35
N TRP A 245 -15.95 -8.00 6.26
CA TRP A 245 -17.28 -7.53 5.88
C TRP A 245 -17.68 -7.99 4.47
N ARG A 246 -16.79 -7.81 3.47
CA ARG A 246 -17.03 -8.24 2.07
C ARG A 246 -17.18 -9.75 1.94
N ALA A 247 -16.41 -10.52 2.69
CA ALA A 247 -16.51 -11.98 2.69
C ALA A 247 -17.89 -12.46 3.19
N LEU A 248 -18.56 -11.69 4.04
CA LEU A 248 -19.81 -12.10 4.69
C LEU A 248 -21.09 -11.54 4.06
N VAL A 249 -21.04 -10.37 3.42
CA VAL A 249 -22.21 -9.69 2.85
C VAL A 249 -22.36 -10.04 1.36
N PRO A 250 -23.35 -10.86 0.95
CA PRO A 250 -23.50 -11.25 -0.45
C PRO A 250 -24.08 -10.13 -1.32
N GLY A 251 -24.00 -10.32 -2.64
CA GLY A 251 -24.54 -9.40 -3.65
C GLY A 251 -23.72 -8.12 -3.86
N LYS A 252 -22.51 -8.02 -3.29
CA LYS A 252 -21.58 -6.89 -3.49
C LYS A 252 -20.22 -7.32 -4.06
N VAL A 253 -20.00 -8.62 -4.17
CA VAL A 253 -18.78 -9.29 -4.62
C VAL A 253 -19.18 -10.58 -5.33
N LEU A 254 -18.34 -11.03 -6.25
CA LEU A 254 -18.49 -12.34 -6.85
C LEU A 254 -18.29 -13.42 -5.77
N GLU A 255 -18.94 -14.57 -5.91
CA GLU A 255 -18.92 -15.62 -4.89
C GLU A 255 -17.49 -16.18 -4.69
N GLU A 256 -16.72 -16.24 -5.78
CA GLU A 256 -15.34 -16.69 -5.84
C GLU A 256 -14.39 -15.75 -5.07
N GLU A 257 -14.64 -14.45 -5.11
CA GLU A 257 -13.81 -13.43 -4.44
C GLU A 257 -13.94 -13.47 -2.92
N ARG A 258 -15.07 -13.97 -2.39
CA ARG A 258 -15.33 -14.01 -0.94
C ARG A 258 -14.30 -14.83 -0.18
N THR A 259 -13.83 -15.92 -0.79
CA THR A 259 -12.77 -16.75 -0.22
C THR A 259 -11.46 -15.98 -0.14
N LEU A 260 -11.12 -15.24 -1.20
CA LEU A 260 -9.89 -14.44 -1.26
C LEU A 260 -9.93 -13.31 -0.22
N TYR A 261 -11.05 -12.58 -0.11
CA TYR A 261 -11.22 -11.56 0.93
C TYR A 261 -11.07 -12.15 2.32
N ALA A 262 -11.72 -13.29 2.61
CA ALA A 262 -11.58 -13.96 3.90
C ALA A 262 -10.12 -14.38 4.18
N ALA A 263 -9.42 -14.94 3.19
CA ALA A 263 -8.03 -15.35 3.32
C ALA A 263 -7.10 -14.18 3.64
N LEU A 264 -7.22 -13.08 2.88
CA LEU A 264 -6.42 -11.88 3.11
C LEU A 264 -6.76 -11.23 4.46
N ALA A 265 -8.04 -11.18 4.86
CA ALA A 265 -8.45 -10.64 6.15
C ALA A 265 -7.83 -11.41 7.32
N TRP A 266 -7.93 -12.74 7.31
CA TRP A 266 -7.32 -13.60 8.32
C TRP A 266 -5.80 -13.44 8.35
N TYR A 267 -5.16 -13.43 7.18
CA TYR A 267 -3.72 -13.33 7.08
C TYR A 267 -3.20 -12.01 7.66
N LEU A 268 -3.72 -10.87 7.19
CA LEU A 268 -3.34 -9.54 7.69
C LEU A 268 -3.58 -9.40 9.20
N TRP A 269 -4.71 -9.89 9.68
CA TRP A 269 -5.04 -9.82 11.10
C TRP A 269 -4.08 -10.67 11.95
N PHE A 270 -3.82 -11.92 11.56
CA PHE A 270 -2.94 -12.79 12.32
C PHE A 270 -1.49 -12.33 12.29
N GLN A 271 -0.99 -11.81 11.17
CA GLN A 271 0.37 -11.24 11.13
C GLN A 271 0.51 -10.09 12.12
N ASN A 272 -0.48 -9.20 12.21
CA ASN A 272 -0.49 -8.12 13.20
C ASN A 272 -0.56 -8.63 14.65
N LEU A 273 -1.38 -9.64 14.94
CA LEU A 273 -1.45 -10.25 16.28
C LEU A 273 -0.15 -10.94 16.66
N ILE A 274 0.46 -11.70 15.75
CA ILE A 274 1.72 -12.41 15.98
C ILE A 274 2.87 -11.42 16.18
N LEU A 275 2.97 -10.41 15.32
CA LEU A 275 4.00 -9.38 15.42
C LEU A 275 3.91 -8.68 16.77
N ASN A 276 2.79 -8.01 17.05
CA ASN A 276 2.61 -7.24 18.29
C ASN A 276 2.68 -8.16 19.51
N GLY A 277 2.10 -9.35 19.42
CA GLY A 277 2.20 -10.43 20.42
C GLY A 277 3.64 -10.75 20.80
N SER A 278 4.47 -11.00 19.80
CA SER A 278 5.87 -11.31 19.98
C SER A 278 6.67 -10.13 20.53
N LEU A 279 6.37 -8.91 20.08
CA LEU A 279 7.05 -7.69 20.54
C LEU A 279 6.73 -7.38 22.01
N PHE A 280 5.50 -7.63 22.48
CA PHE A 280 5.19 -7.39 23.89
C PHE A 280 5.68 -8.54 24.79
N LEU A 281 5.62 -9.81 24.35
CA LEU A 281 5.99 -10.96 25.18
C LEU A 281 7.48 -11.33 25.18
N SER A 282 8.20 -11.09 24.08
CA SER A 282 9.54 -11.67 23.87
C SER A 282 10.62 -10.60 23.72
N ALA A 283 11.57 -10.59 24.66
CA ALA A 283 12.76 -9.73 24.56
C ALA A 283 13.60 -10.03 23.32
N LYS A 284 13.69 -11.32 22.92
CA LYS A 284 14.39 -11.73 21.70
C LYS A 284 13.75 -11.14 20.44
N SER A 285 12.42 -11.15 20.38
CA SER A 285 11.68 -10.58 19.23
C SER A 285 11.88 -9.07 19.15
N ARG A 286 11.85 -8.37 20.30
CA ARG A 286 12.17 -6.93 20.35
C ARG A 286 13.60 -6.64 19.89
N ALA A 287 14.59 -7.41 20.36
CA ALA A 287 15.98 -7.23 19.95
C ALA A 287 16.14 -7.43 18.43
N TRP A 288 15.51 -8.47 17.88
CA TRP A 288 15.49 -8.70 16.43
C TRP A 288 14.79 -7.55 15.68
N TYR A 289 13.65 -7.07 16.17
CA TYR A 289 12.91 -5.98 15.54
C TYR A 289 13.66 -4.64 15.58
N LEU A 290 14.42 -4.38 16.64
CA LEU A 290 15.28 -3.19 16.73
C LEU A 290 16.46 -3.26 15.75
N SER A 291 16.97 -4.46 15.46
CA SER A 291 18.12 -4.64 14.57
C SER A 291 17.75 -4.87 13.09
N ASN A 292 16.48 -5.13 12.76
CA ASN A 292 16.05 -5.50 11.41
C ASN A 292 15.00 -4.52 10.90
N GLY A 293 15.49 -3.45 10.28
CA GLY A 293 14.69 -2.50 9.52
C GLY A 293 14.71 -2.78 8.02
N SER A 294 13.67 -2.35 7.31
CA SER A 294 13.61 -2.47 5.85
C SER A 294 14.38 -1.33 5.17
N PHE A 295 15.17 -1.62 4.14
CA PHE A 295 16.04 -0.62 3.48
C PHE A 295 16.99 0.17 4.43
N GLY A 296 17.29 -0.39 5.60
CA GLY A 296 18.05 0.31 6.64
C GLY A 296 17.26 1.43 7.34
N LEU A 297 15.96 1.55 7.08
CA LEU A 297 15.04 2.43 7.79
C LEU A 297 14.60 1.80 9.10
N GLU A 298 14.34 2.63 10.08
CA GLU A 298 13.82 2.19 11.37
C GLU A 298 12.34 1.79 11.27
N ASN A 299 11.96 0.74 12.01
CA ASN A 299 10.59 0.23 11.99
C ASN A 299 9.59 1.19 12.65
N ASP A 300 8.35 1.19 12.15
CA ASP A 300 7.32 2.15 12.56
C ASP A 300 7.06 2.18 14.06
N TRP A 301 6.92 1.01 14.69
CA TRP A 301 6.69 0.90 16.13
C TRP A 301 7.87 1.36 16.97
N VAL A 302 9.09 1.30 16.45
CA VAL A 302 10.25 1.82 17.17
C VAL A 302 10.20 3.35 17.16
N ARG A 303 10.00 3.95 15.99
CA ARG A 303 9.83 5.41 15.83
C ARG A 303 8.66 5.93 16.66
N LEU A 304 7.54 5.22 16.63
CA LEU A 304 6.35 5.60 17.37
C LEU A 304 6.57 5.50 18.89
N ALA A 305 7.25 4.46 19.37
CA ALA A 305 7.58 4.32 20.78
C ALA A 305 8.52 5.45 21.24
N GLN A 306 9.51 5.81 20.43
CA GLN A 306 10.40 6.95 20.71
C GLN A 306 9.64 8.27 20.75
N HIS A 307 8.73 8.51 19.79
CA HIS A 307 7.91 9.72 19.72
C HIS A 307 7.10 9.95 21.01
N PHE A 308 6.55 8.87 21.61
CA PHE A 308 5.81 8.96 22.87
C PHE A 308 6.68 8.81 24.13
N GLY A 309 7.98 8.52 23.99
CA GLY A 309 8.85 8.14 25.11
C GLY A 309 8.43 6.84 25.80
N TRP A 310 7.76 5.94 25.07
CA TRP A 310 7.29 4.65 25.58
C TRP A 310 8.28 3.54 25.31
N SER A 311 8.21 2.47 26.11
CA SER A 311 8.90 1.23 25.74
C SER A 311 8.20 0.58 24.55
N LEU A 312 8.98 -0.02 23.63
CA LEU A 312 8.44 -0.79 22.49
C LEU A 312 7.47 -1.89 22.95
N SER A 313 7.74 -2.52 24.10
CA SER A 313 6.89 -3.57 24.67
C SER A 313 5.51 -3.03 25.06
N PHE A 314 5.44 -1.83 25.65
CA PHE A 314 4.18 -1.22 26.05
C PHE A 314 3.36 -0.79 24.83
N LEU A 315 3.99 -0.13 23.86
CA LEU A 315 3.32 0.23 22.61
C LEU A 315 2.76 -1.02 21.90
N ALA A 316 3.56 -2.07 21.76
CA ALA A 316 3.13 -3.31 21.14
C ALA A 316 1.95 -3.96 21.87
N PHE A 317 1.87 -3.86 23.20
CA PHE A 317 0.71 -4.32 23.96
C PHE A 317 -0.55 -3.51 23.62
N VAL A 318 -0.45 -2.18 23.56
CA VAL A 318 -1.58 -1.31 23.18
C VAL A 318 -2.07 -1.66 21.76
N ILE A 319 -1.16 -1.77 20.80
CA ILE A 319 -1.51 -2.14 19.43
C ILE A 319 -2.08 -3.56 19.38
N PHE A 320 -1.55 -4.51 20.13
CA PHE A 320 -2.11 -5.87 20.22
C PHE A 320 -3.58 -5.85 20.68
N VAL A 321 -3.92 -5.06 21.70
CA VAL A 321 -5.31 -4.90 22.15
C VAL A 321 -6.19 -4.30 21.04
N ILE A 322 -5.70 -3.30 20.32
CA ILE A 322 -6.39 -2.72 19.15
C ILE A 322 -6.61 -3.79 18.07
N CYS A 323 -5.60 -4.60 17.77
CA CYS A 323 -5.69 -5.70 16.81
C CYS A 323 -6.73 -6.75 17.24
N VAL A 324 -6.91 -7.02 18.54
CA VAL A 324 -7.94 -7.95 19.02
C VAL A 324 -9.35 -7.39 18.78
N VAL A 325 -9.53 -6.07 18.78
CA VAL A 325 -10.85 -5.43 18.69
C VAL A 325 -11.25 -5.11 17.25
N ILE A 326 -10.37 -4.48 16.47
CA ILE A 326 -10.75 -3.81 15.21
C ILE A 326 -11.23 -4.79 14.12
N PRO A 327 -10.47 -5.81 13.69
CA PRO A 327 -10.94 -6.72 12.63
C PRO A 327 -12.23 -7.49 12.95
N PRO A 328 -12.48 -7.95 14.19
CA PRO A 328 -13.79 -8.50 14.58
C PRO A 328 -14.98 -7.56 14.39
N LEU A 329 -14.78 -6.23 14.41
CA LEU A 329 -15.85 -5.29 14.08
C LEU A 329 -16.36 -5.47 12.65
N GLY A 330 -15.52 -5.97 11.72
CA GLY A 330 -15.95 -6.30 10.36
C GLY A 330 -16.98 -7.42 10.34
N LEU A 331 -16.82 -8.43 11.21
CA LEU A 331 -17.77 -9.52 11.37
C LEU A 331 -19.09 -9.02 11.99
N ALA A 332 -19.01 -8.18 13.01
CA ALA A 332 -20.17 -7.57 13.64
C ALA A 332 -20.93 -6.65 12.66
N TRP A 333 -20.19 -5.85 11.89
CA TRP A 333 -20.74 -4.97 10.87
C TRP A 333 -21.42 -5.76 9.74
N ALA A 334 -20.84 -6.89 9.33
CA ALA A 334 -21.48 -7.75 8.33
C ALA A 334 -22.81 -8.31 8.84
N ARG A 335 -22.84 -8.77 10.08
CA ARG A 335 -24.06 -9.29 10.72
C ARG A 335 -25.13 -8.21 10.85
N TYR A 336 -24.75 -6.99 11.19
CA TYR A 336 -25.66 -5.84 11.20
C TYR A 336 -26.20 -5.55 9.79
N SER A 337 -25.31 -5.48 8.79
CA SER A 337 -25.65 -5.20 7.39
C SER A 337 -26.60 -6.24 6.78
N TRP A 338 -26.45 -7.51 7.19
CA TRP A 338 -27.34 -8.58 6.79
C TRP A 338 -28.75 -8.38 7.36
N ARG A 339 -28.85 -8.08 8.66
CA ARG A 339 -30.14 -7.84 9.34
C ARG A 339 -30.91 -6.69 8.72
N THR A 340 -30.23 -5.57 8.43
CA THR A 340 -30.90 -4.40 7.85
C THR A 340 -31.46 -4.71 6.47
N ARG A 341 -30.74 -5.48 5.63
CA ARG A 341 -31.26 -5.89 4.32
C ARG A 341 -32.49 -6.79 4.41
N LEU A 342 -32.50 -7.75 5.34
CA LEU A 342 -33.66 -8.62 5.53
C LEU A 342 -34.91 -7.85 5.93
N LEU A 343 -34.75 -6.80 6.76
CA LEU A 343 -35.87 -5.95 7.16
C LEU A 343 -36.46 -5.19 5.96
N HIS A 344 -35.63 -4.72 5.03
CA HIS A 344 -36.10 -3.97 3.85
C HIS A 344 -36.60 -4.88 2.71
N ALA A 345 -36.29 -6.18 2.74
CA ALA A 345 -36.75 -7.13 1.73
C ALA A 345 -38.12 -7.75 2.06
N GLY A 346 -38.62 -7.54 3.29
CA GLY A 346 -39.94 -7.98 3.73
C GLY A 346 -41.02 -6.89 3.70
N GLU A 347 -40.64 -5.67 3.30
CA GLU A 347 -41.54 -4.56 2.94
C GLU A 347 -41.76 -4.57 1.43
#